data_AF-A0A7R9ZKH8-F1
#
_entry.id   AF-A0A7R9ZKH8-F1
#
_cell.length_a   1.000
_cell.length_b   1.000
_cell.length_c   1.000
_cell.angle_alpha   90.00
_cell.angle_beta   90.00
_cell.angle_gamma   90.00
#
_symmetry.space_group_name_H-M   'P 1'
#
loop_
_entity.id
_entity.type
_entity.pdbx_description
1 polymer ?
#
loop_
_entity_poly.entity_id
_entity_poly.type
_entity_poly.pdbx_seq_one_letter_code
_entity_poly.pdbx_strand_id
1 'polypeptide(L)'
;MLDLSEEPDEENIAICVEYFKRMAPMKIWLEMEIGITGGEEDGVNNEDVDPEKLYTSPEQVYSVYDALSKVGDMFSVAAAFGNVHGVYKPGNVKLSPERLGKHQAYAKKMINSPLDKPIYLVMHGGSGSTDSEIKSAVENGVIKMNI
;
A
#
# COMPACT_ATOMS: atom_id res chain seq x y z
N MET A 1 8.53 8.88 -2.81
CA MET A 1 7.88 7.91 -1.91
C MET A 1 8.49 8.09 -0.53
N LEU A 2 7.68 7.98 0.51
CA LEU A 2 8.15 7.78 1.88
C LEU A 2 7.76 6.36 2.27
N ASP A 3 8.77 5.54 2.51
CA ASP A 3 8.59 4.23 3.10
C ASP A 3 9.06 4.30 4.55
N LEU A 4 8.10 4.18 5.45
CA LEU A 4 8.29 4.08 6.90
C LEU A 4 7.43 2.93 7.43
N SER A 5 7.23 1.90 6.60
CA SER A 5 6.36 0.75 6.88
C SER A 5 6.79 -0.09 8.09
N GLU A 6 8.07 -0.02 8.44
CA GLU A 6 8.67 -0.63 9.63
C GLU A 6 8.42 0.18 10.92
N GLU A 7 8.03 1.46 10.79
CA GLU A 7 7.67 2.30 11.93
C GLU A 7 6.21 2.04 12.37
N PRO A 8 5.83 2.36 13.62
CA PRO A 8 4.43 2.27 14.04
C PRO A 8 3.51 3.07 13.11
N ASP A 9 2.37 2.49 12.72
CA ASP A 9 1.43 3.11 11.76
C ASP A 9 1.10 4.58 12.07
N GLU A 10 0.86 4.91 13.34
CA GLU A 10 0.56 6.30 13.76
C GLU A 10 1.72 7.26 13.50
N GLU A 11 2.96 6.82 13.73
CA GLU A 11 4.17 7.60 13.49
C GLU A 11 4.44 7.76 11.99
N ASN A 12 4.38 6.66 11.23
CA ASN A 12 4.49 6.68 9.78
C ASN A 12 3.48 7.66 9.14
N ILE A 13 2.19 7.54 9.49
CA ILE A 13 1.13 8.41 8.98
C ILE A 13 1.40 9.87 9.36
N ALA A 14 1.79 10.15 10.61
CA ALA A 14 2.05 11.51 11.08
C ALA A 14 3.20 12.17 10.30
N ILE A 15 4.32 11.47 10.13
CA ILE A 15 5.47 11.96 9.38
C ILE A 15 5.08 12.18 7.90
N CYS A 16 4.37 11.23 7.29
CA CYS A 16 3.89 11.36 5.92
C CYS A 16 2.99 12.59 5.74
N VAL A 17 2.10 12.90 6.69
CA VAL A 17 1.27 14.12 6.69
C VAL A 17 2.13 15.38 6.76
N GLU A 18 3.16 15.42 7.60
CA GLU A 18 4.06 16.58 7.72
C GLU A 18 4.81 16.86 6.41
N TYR A 19 5.34 15.81 5.77
CA TYR A 19 5.98 15.95 4.47
C TYR A 19 4.98 16.31 3.37
N PHE A 20 3.78 15.72 3.38
CA PHE A 20 2.78 16.00 2.35
C PHE A 20 2.34 17.47 2.36
N LYS A 21 2.22 18.09 3.54
CA LYS A 21 1.93 19.53 3.67
C LYS A 21 2.96 20.42 2.98
N ARG A 22 4.22 19.99 2.91
CA ARG A 22 5.30 20.69 2.20
C ARG A 22 5.27 20.38 0.71
N MET A 23 4.95 19.14 0.33
CA MET A 23 4.93 18.65 -1.06
C MET A 23 3.74 19.15 -1.88
N ALA A 24 2.54 19.23 -1.28
CA ALA A 24 1.31 19.57 -1.97
C ALA A 24 1.34 20.96 -2.65
N PRO A 25 1.83 22.05 -2.01
CA PRO A 25 1.96 23.36 -2.68
C PRO A 25 2.91 23.34 -3.89
N MET A 26 3.87 22.40 -3.92
CA MET A 26 4.80 22.21 -5.02
C MET A 26 4.26 21.28 -6.11
N LYS A 27 3.02 20.78 -5.96
CA LYS A 27 2.38 19.80 -6.86
C LYS A 27 3.20 18.52 -7.01
N ILE A 28 3.85 18.09 -5.93
CA ILE A 28 4.60 16.84 -5.88
C ILE A 28 3.70 15.74 -5.33
N TRP A 29 3.59 14.64 -6.05
CA TRP A 29 2.82 13.46 -5.65
C TRP A 29 3.53 12.70 -4.52
N LEU A 30 2.79 12.38 -3.46
CA LEU A 30 3.29 11.53 -2.38
C LEU A 30 2.86 10.07 -2.59
N GLU A 31 3.82 9.16 -2.67
CA GLU A 31 3.56 7.74 -2.45
C GLU A 31 3.98 7.39 -1.02
N MET A 32 3.08 6.77 -0.25
CA MET A 32 3.31 6.30 1.11
C MET A 32 3.13 4.79 1.15
N GLU A 33 3.96 4.10 1.92
CA GLU A 33 3.79 2.66 2.22
C GLU A 33 3.25 2.42 3.62
N ILE A 34 2.34 1.46 3.74
CA ILE A 34 1.75 1.02 5.00
C ILE A 34 1.75 -0.51 5.07
N GLY A 35 2.04 -1.04 6.26
CA GLY A 35 2.24 -2.47 6.50
C GLY A 35 3.54 -3.00 5.93
N ILE A 36 3.97 -4.15 6.44
CA ILE A 36 5.29 -4.71 6.17
C ILE A 36 5.21 -5.72 5.01
N THR A 37 6.13 -5.64 4.06
CA THR A 37 6.25 -6.60 2.95
C THR A 37 7.05 -7.83 3.37
N GLY A 38 6.84 -8.96 2.69
CA GLY A 38 7.62 -10.17 2.97
C GLY A 38 8.99 -10.15 2.28
N GLY A 39 9.94 -10.92 2.82
CA GLY A 39 11.30 -11.03 2.27
C GLY A 39 12.26 -10.00 2.88
N GLU A 40 13.34 -9.73 2.17
CA GLU A 40 14.33 -8.72 2.52
C GLU A 40 14.14 -7.45 1.68
N GLU A 41 13.94 -6.33 2.37
CA GLU A 41 13.83 -4.99 1.80
C GLU A 41 14.76 -4.05 2.58
N ASP A 42 15.56 -3.23 1.89
CA ASP A 42 16.49 -2.27 2.49
C ASP A 42 17.42 -2.84 3.59
N GLY A 43 17.71 -4.15 3.53
CA GLY A 43 18.54 -4.88 4.50
C GLY A 43 17.78 -5.36 5.76
N VAL A 44 16.46 -5.22 5.78
CA VAL A 44 15.55 -5.74 6.81
C VAL A 44 14.90 -7.02 6.29
N ASN A 45 15.05 -8.14 7.02
CA ASN A 45 14.50 -9.44 6.64
C ASN A 45 13.23 -9.77 7.47
N ASN A 46 12.10 -9.93 6.78
CA ASN A 46 10.78 -10.19 7.32
C ASN A 46 10.30 -11.66 7.15
N GLU A 47 11.19 -12.60 6.82
CA GLU A 47 10.84 -14.01 6.58
C GLU A 47 10.26 -14.73 7.81
N ASP A 48 10.61 -14.31 9.03
CA ASP A 48 10.16 -14.92 10.29
C ASP A 48 8.94 -14.22 10.91
N VAL A 49 8.40 -13.20 10.25
CA VAL A 49 7.22 -12.44 10.74
C VAL A 49 5.95 -13.29 10.59
N ASP A 50 5.01 -13.14 11.54
CA ASP A 50 3.69 -13.77 11.45
C ASP A 50 3.03 -13.44 10.10
N PRO A 51 2.65 -14.44 9.29
CA PRO A 51 2.09 -14.22 7.97
C PRO A 51 0.91 -13.25 7.94
N GLU A 52 0.08 -13.19 8.98
CA GLU A 52 -1.05 -12.23 9.00
C GLU A 52 -0.59 -10.77 9.13
N LYS A 53 0.59 -10.52 9.69
CA LYS A 53 1.18 -9.16 9.77
C LYS A 53 1.79 -8.70 8.44
N LEU A 54 2.01 -9.62 7.51
CA LEU A 54 2.50 -9.35 6.15
C LEU A 54 1.38 -8.92 5.18
N TYR A 55 0.17 -8.70 5.72
CA TYR A 55 -0.95 -8.14 4.99
C TYR A 55 -1.51 -6.94 5.74
N THR A 56 -1.70 -5.85 5.01
CA THR A 56 -2.42 -4.69 5.52
C THR A 56 -3.90 -4.99 5.72
N SER A 57 -4.48 -4.34 6.72
CA SER A 57 -5.92 -4.30 6.93
C SER A 57 -6.58 -3.14 6.15
N PRO A 58 -7.87 -3.26 5.78
CA PRO A 58 -8.65 -2.14 5.25
C PRO A 58 -8.66 -0.89 6.13
N GLU A 59 -8.67 -1.09 7.45
CA GLU A 59 -8.62 -0.03 8.45
C GLU A 59 -7.31 0.75 8.38
N GLN A 60 -6.15 0.08 8.26
CA GLN A 60 -4.85 0.73 8.10
C GLN A 60 -4.79 1.58 6.82
N VAL A 61 -5.19 1.00 5.69
CA VAL A 61 -5.20 1.72 4.40
C VAL A 61 -6.17 2.92 4.45
N TYR A 62 -7.30 2.78 5.13
CA TYR A 62 -8.22 3.90 5.33
C TYR A 62 -7.66 4.98 6.26
N SER A 63 -6.95 4.63 7.33
CA SER A 63 -6.30 5.61 8.22
C SER A 63 -5.30 6.48 7.45
N VAL A 64 -4.56 5.89 6.51
CA VAL A 64 -3.69 6.64 5.58
C VAL A 64 -4.50 7.61 4.73
N TYR A 65 -5.57 7.12 4.09
CA TYR A 65 -6.45 7.95 3.26
C TYR A 65 -7.08 9.10 4.05
N ASP A 66 -7.66 8.83 5.22
CA ASP A 66 -8.31 9.83 6.08
C ASP A 66 -7.33 10.91 6.54
N ALA A 67 -6.08 10.54 6.85
CA ALA A 67 -5.05 11.49 7.25
C ALA A 67 -4.56 12.36 6.09
N LEU A 68 -4.19 11.75 4.96
CA LEU A 68 -3.58 12.45 3.82
C LEU A 68 -4.60 13.27 3.02
N SER A 69 -5.84 12.80 2.88
CA SER A 69 -6.90 13.51 2.14
C SER A 69 -7.25 14.88 2.74
N LYS A 70 -6.96 15.10 4.02
CA LYS A 70 -7.10 16.42 4.69
C LYS A 70 -6.06 17.44 4.20
N VAL A 71 -4.96 16.98 3.59
CA VAL A 71 -3.90 17.83 3.05
C VAL A 71 -4.10 18.07 1.56
N GLY A 72 -4.44 17.02 0.79
CA GLY A 72 -4.65 17.10 -0.65
C GLY A 72 -4.97 15.73 -1.25
N ASP A 73 -5.17 15.68 -2.57
CA ASP A 73 -5.57 14.49 -3.34
C ASP A 73 -4.41 13.82 -4.10
N MET A 74 -3.25 14.48 -4.19
CA MET A 74 -2.06 13.99 -4.91
C MET A 74 -1.24 12.98 -4.09
N PHE A 75 -1.88 11.89 -3.67
CA PHE A 75 -1.20 10.80 -2.98
C PHE A 75 -1.66 9.40 -3.41
N SER A 76 -0.78 8.43 -3.24
CA SER A 76 -1.06 7.00 -3.47
C SER A 76 -0.54 6.16 -2.30
N VAL A 77 -1.14 4.98 -2.13
CA VAL A 77 -0.84 4.07 -1.02
C VAL A 77 -0.29 2.75 -1.55
N ALA A 78 0.95 2.43 -1.21
CA ALA A 78 1.49 1.08 -1.28
C ALA A 78 1.02 0.32 -0.03
N ALA A 79 0.38 -0.83 -0.24
CA ALA A 79 -0.18 -1.63 0.82
C ALA A 79 0.41 -3.05 0.70
N ALA A 80 0.80 -3.67 1.81
CA ALA A 80 1.23 -5.06 1.79
C ALA A 80 0.02 -5.97 1.54
N PHE A 81 0.04 -6.76 0.46
CA PHE A 81 -0.95 -7.81 0.17
C PHE A 81 -0.29 -9.15 -0.19
N GLY A 82 0.88 -9.40 0.39
CA GLY A 82 1.71 -10.56 0.12
C GLY A 82 2.71 -10.38 -1.02
N ASN A 83 2.94 -9.14 -1.43
CA ASN A 83 4.03 -8.74 -2.31
C ASN A 83 5.36 -8.77 -1.55
N VAL A 84 6.44 -9.08 -2.28
CA VAL A 84 7.80 -9.23 -1.75
C VAL A 84 8.80 -8.54 -2.68
N HIS A 85 9.83 -7.91 -2.13
CA HIS A 85 10.81 -7.16 -2.91
C HIS A 85 11.95 -8.02 -3.44
N GLY A 86 11.88 -8.43 -4.71
CA GLY A 86 12.90 -9.23 -5.38
C GLY A 86 12.34 -10.53 -5.95
N VAL A 87 13.21 -11.41 -6.46
CA VAL A 87 12.79 -12.71 -7.01
C VAL A 87 12.87 -13.77 -5.90
N TYR A 88 11.80 -13.89 -5.12
CA TYR A 88 11.75 -14.86 -4.01
C TYR A 88 11.29 -16.24 -4.48
N LYS A 89 11.82 -17.27 -3.81
CA LYS A 89 11.32 -18.64 -3.96
C LYS A 89 9.90 -18.71 -3.38
N PRO A 90 8.96 -19.41 -4.04
CA PRO A 90 7.62 -19.61 -3.51
C PRO A 90 7.71 -20.31 -2.14
N GLY A 91 7.19 -19.69 -1.08
CA GLY A 91 7.27 -20.28 0.27
C GLY A 91 6.66 -19.47 1.41
N ASN A 92 7.02 -18.18 1.56
CA ASN A 92 6.75 -17.48 2.83
C ASN A 92 5.49 -16.60 2.81
N VAL A 93 5.16 -15.97 1.68
CA VAL A 93 3.95 -15.14 1.54
C VAL A 93 3.34 -15.34 0.16
N LYS A 94 2.00 -15.37 0.09
CA LYS A 94 1.27 -15.55 -1.16
C LYS A 94 0.61 -14.24 -1.52
N LEU A 95 0.81 -13.79 -2.76
CA LEU A 95 0.13 -12.62 -3.27
C LEU A 95 -1.39 -12.84 -3.20
N SER A 96 -2.09 -11.87 -2.61
CA SER A 96 -3.54 -11.87 -2.43
C SER A 96 -4.17 -10.57 -2.99
N PRO A 97 -4.15 -10.36 -4.32
CA PRO A 97 -4.68 -9.12 -4.93
C PRO A 97 -6.16 -8.85 -4.61
N GLU A 98 -6.94 -9.87 -4.26
CA GLU A 98 -8.33 -9.73 -3.82
C GLU A 98 -8.48 -8.91 -2.53
N ARG A 99 -7.43 -8.82 -1.69
CA ARG A 99 -7.43 -7.97 -0.48
C ARG A 99 -7.50 -6.49 -0.85
N LEU A 100 -6.92 -6.08 -1.98
CA LEU A 100 -6.97 -4.69 -2.46
C LEU A 100 -8.41 -4.21 -2.67
N GLY A 101 -9.29 -5.10 -3.17
CA GLY A 101 -10.71 -4.80 -3.33
C GLY A 101 -11.43 -4.54 -2.00
N LYS A 102 -10.98 -5.18 -0.90
CA LYS A 102 -11.52 -4.93 0.44
C LYS A 102 -11.13 -3.55 0.94
N HIS A 103 -9.92 -3.08 0.66
CA HIS A 103 -9.50 -1.71 1.01
C HIS A 103 -10.35 -0.67 0.28
N GLN A 104 -10.58 -0.86 -1.04
CA GLN A 104 -11.43 0.02 -1.82
C GLN A 104 -12.87 0.05 -1.30
N ALA A 105 -13.46 -1.14 -1.04
CA ALA A 105 -14.82 -1.25 -0.54
C ALA A 105 -14.99 -0.60 0.84
N TYR A 106 -14.02 -0.78 1.73
CA TYR A 106 -14.01 -0.15 3.05
C TYR A 106 -13.95 1.37 2.93
N ALA A 107 -12.96 1.90 2.20
CA ALA A 107 -12.80 3.34 2.01
C ALA A 107 -14.04 3.98 1.34
N LYS A 108 -14.58 3.34 0.30
CA LYS A 108 -15.83 3.75 -0.36
C LYS A 108 -16.98 3.90 0.65
N LYS A 109 -17.15 2.92 1.53
CA LYS A 109 -18.18 2.94 2.57
C LYS A 109 -17.94 4.09 3.57
N MET A 110 -16.71 4.25 4.04
CA MET A 110 -16.38 5.25 5.06
C MET A 110 -16.57 6.69 4.59
N ILE A 111 -16.28 6.98 3.32
CA ILE A 111 -16.39 8.33 2.75
C ILE A 111 -17.64 8.53 1.88
N ASN A 112 -18.52 7.53 1.82
CA ASN A 112 -19.69 7.49 0.93
C ASN A 112 -19.33 7.86 -0.53
N SER A 113 -18.25 7.29 -1.05
CA SER A 113 -17.71 7.66 -2.36
C SER A 113 -18.62 7.20 -3.51
N PRO A 114 -18.83 8.04 -4.53
CA PRO A 114 -19.47 7.60 -5.77
C PRO A 114 -18.55 6.69 -6.62
N LEU A 115 -17.25 6.67 -6.33
CA LEU A 115 -16.27 5.84 -7.04
C LEU A 115 -16.22 4.44 -6.43
N ASP A 116 -16.10 3.42 -7.28
CA ASP A 116 -15.88 2.04 -6.82
C ASP A 116 -14.50 1.84 -6.20
N LYS A 117 -13.51 2.62 -6.64
CA LYS A 117 -12.10 2.51 -6.27
C LYS A 117 -11.53 3.88 -5.91
N PRO A 118 -11.86 4.43 -4.73
CA PRO A 118 -11.47 5.79 -4.35
C PRO A 118 -9.98 5.96 -3.98
N ILE A 119 -9.24 4.87 -3.76
CA ILE A 119 -7.83 4.92 -3.37
C ILE A 119 -6.94 4.60 -4.57
N TYR A 120 -5.91 5.42 -4.80
CA TYR A 120 -4.83 5.13 -5.74
C TYR A 120 -3.85 4.14 -5.11
N LEU A 121 -4.00 2.85 -5.41
CA LEU A 121 -3.15 1.80 -4.86
C LEU A 121 -1.89 1.59 -5.71
N VAL A 122 -0.80 1.19 -5.06
CA VAL A 122 0.47 0.86 -5.71
C VAL A 122 0.85 -0.58 -5.40
N MET A 123 1.24 -1.33 -6.43
CA MET A 123 1.79 -2.68 -6.30
C MET A 123 3.30 -2.60 -6.31
N HIS A 124 3.87 -2.86 -5.15
CA HIS A 124 5.29 -3.09 -4.96
C HIS A 124 5.65 -4.54 -5.28
N GLY A 125 6.93 -4.86 -5.48
CA GLY A 125 7.36 -6.24 -5.77
C GLY A 125 6.71 -6.93 -6.98
N GLY A 126 6.53 -6.23 -8.11
CA GLY A 126 5.84 -6.79 -9.30
C GLY A 126 6.59 -7.91 -10.01
N SER A 127 7.92 -7.96 -9.88
CA SER A 127 8.78 -8.95 -10.53
C SER A 127 8.44 -10.38 -10.11
N GLY A 128 8.15 -11.26 -11.08
CA GLY A 128 7.79 -12.67 -10.83
C GLY A 128 6.29 -12.94 -10.62
N SER A 129 5.46 -11.90 -10.57
CA SER A 129 4.00 -12.05 -10.54
C SER A 129 3.46 -12.59 -11.87
N THR A 130 2.41 -13.41 -11.81
CA THR A 130 1.71 -13.92 -13.00
C THR A 130 0.79 -12.87 -13.62
N ASP A 131 0.47 -13.02 -14.91
CA ASP A 131 -0.48 -12.14 -15.61
C ASP A 131 -1.84 -12.05 -14.90
N SER A 132 -2.31 -13.17 -14.31
CA SER A 132 -3.58 -13.21 -13.58
C SER A 132 -3.54 -12.41 -12.29
N GLU A 133 -2.42 -12.44 -11.57
CA GLU A 133 -2.20 -11.68 -10.34
C GLU A 133 -2.15 -10.18 -10.63
N ILE A 134 -1.36 -9.78 -11.65
CA ILE A 134 -1.26 -8.39 -12.08
C ILE A 134 -2.63 -7.87 -12.54
N LYS A 135 -3.35 -8.66 -13.36
CA LYS A 135 -4.69 -8.30 -13.81
C LYS A 135 -5.64 -8.09 -12.63
N SER A 136 -5.63 -9.00 -11.65
CA SER A 136 -6.48 -8.89 -10.47
C SER A 136 -6.13 -7.65 -9.63
N ALA A 137 -4.85 -7.32 -9.48
CA ALA A 137 -4.41 -6.11 -8.77
C ALA A 137 -4.93 -4.83 -9.45
N VAL A 138 -4.82 -4.74 -10.78
CA VAL A 138 -5.33 -3.60 -11.58
C VAL A 138 -6.86 -3.50 -11.50
N GLU A 139 -7.57 -4.63 -11.58
CA GLU A 139 -9.03 -4.68 -11.40
C GLU A 139 -9.45 -4.11 -10.03
N ASN A 140 -8.63 -4.34 -8.99
CA ASN A 140 -8.85 -3.84 -7.63
C ASN A 140 -8.25 -2.45 -7.33
N GLY A 141 -7.76 -1.73 -8.35
CA GLY A 141 -7.44 -0.30 -8.23
C GLY A 141 -5.96 0.03 -8.06
N VAL A 142 -5.07 -0.92 -8.35
CA VAL A 142 -3.66 -0.59 -8.57
C VAL A 142 -3.51 0.26 -9.83
N ILE A 143 -2.81 1.39 -9.69
CA ILE A 143 -2.53 2.34 -10.78
C ILE A 143 -1.06 2.43 -11.16
N LYS A 144 -0.18 1.89 -10.31
CA LYS A 144 1.27 1.87 -10.47
C LYS A 144 1.80 0.54 -9.97
N MET A 145 2.69 -0.08 -10.74
CA MET A 145 3.39 -1.30 -10.35
C MET A 145 4.90 -1.08 -10.49
N ASN A 146 5.66 -1.45 -9.47
CA ASN A 146 7.13 -1.40 -9.50
C ASN A 146 7.67 -2.70 -10.13
N ILE A 147 8.74 -2.59 -10.93
CA ILE A 147 9.41 -3.73 -11.60
C ILE A 147 10.89 -3.78 -11.24
#